data_AF-A0A944FCR6-F1
#
_entry.id   AF-A0A944FCR6-F1
#
_cell.length_a   1.000
_cell.length_b   1.000
_cell.length_c   1.000
_cell.angle_alpha   90.00
_cell.angle_beta   90.00
_cell.angle_gamma   90.00
#
_symmetry.space_group_name_H-M   'P 1'
#
loop_
_entity.id
_entity.type
_entity.pdbx_description
1 polymer ?
#
loop_
_entity_poly.entity_id
_entity_poly.type
_entity_poly.pdbx_seq_one_letter_code
_entity_poly.pdbx_strand_id
1 'polypeptide(L)' 'MDDIELDDPRVLTLAKAHQQVIHESVWHVGDAPPWEDLTEAQKKAALIEARDWLRAADRTGLLAA' A
#
# COMPACT_ATOMS: atom_id res chain seq x y z
N MET A 1 -4.58 -1.29 -21.27
CA MET A 1 -3.88 -1.01 -20.00
C MET A 1 -4.98 -0.61 -19.06
N ASP A 2 -5.41 -1.54 -18.21
CA ASP A 2 -6.54 -1.30 -17.32
C ASP A 2 -6.09 -0.30 -16.26
N ASP A 3 -6.88 0.76 -16.06
CA ASP A 3 -6.57 1.72 -15.01
C ASP A 3 -6.83 1.03 -13.67
N ILE A 4 -5.77 0.82 -12.87
CA ILE A 4 -5.93 0.25 -11.53
C ILE A 4 -6.61 1.31 -10.67
N GLU A 5 -7.86 1.04 -10.32
CA GLU A 5 -8.69 1.88 -9.46
C GLU A 5 -8.25 1.81 -7.99
N LEU A 6 -8.59 2.83 -7.22
CA LEU A 6 -8.19 2.92 -5.80
C LEU A 6 -8.90 1.88 -4.91
N ASP A 7 -10.07 1.40 -5.33
CA ASP A 7 -10.88 0.39 -4.65
C ASP A 7 -10.56 -1.06 -5.10
N ASP A 8 -9.57 -1.24 -5.98
CA ASP A 8 -9.09 -2.57 -6.38
C ASP A 8 -8.61 -3.34 -5.12
N PRO A 9 -9.07 -4.58 -4.89
CA PRO A 9 -8.68 -5.36 -3.72
C PRO A 9 -7.17 -5.56 -3.55
N ARG A 10 -6.41 -5.53 -4.65
CA ARG A 10 -4.94 -5.60 -4.64
C ARG A 10 -4.31 -4.37 -4.01
N VAL A 11 -4.92 -3.19 -4.19
CA VAL A 11 -4.47 -1.92 -3.58
C VAL A 11 -4.60 -2.01 -2.06
N LEU A 12 -5.77 -2.43 -1.55
CA LEU A 12 -5.98 -2.59 -0.11
C LEU A 12 -5.03 -3.64 0.49
N THR A 13 -4.86 -4.76 -0.21
CA THR A 13 -3.96 -5.84 0.22
C THR A 13 -2.52 -5.35 0.31
N LEU A 14 -2.02 -4.67 -0.72
CA LEU A 14 -0.66 -4.14 -0.74
C LEU A 14 -0.45 -3.03 0.31
N ALA A 15 -1.41 -2.12 0.46
CA ALA A 15 -1.33 -1.04 1.45
C ALA A 15 -1.25 -1.59 2.88
N LYS A 16 -2.05 -2.60 3.21
CA LYS A 16 -1.99 -3.29 4.51
C LYS A 16 -0.67 -4.00 4.73
N ALA A 17 -0.19 -4.75 3.74
CA ALA A 17 1.08 -5.46 3.82
C ALA A 17 2.26 -4.48 4.03
N HIS A 18 2.27 -3.37 3.30
CA HIS A 18 3.28 -2.34 3.46
C HIS A 18 3.22 -1.68 4.84
N GLN A 19 2.04 -1.33 5.34
CA GLN A 19 1.89 -0.77 6.69
C GLN A 19 2.37 -1.74 7.76
N GLN A 20 2.10 -3.05 7.62
CA GLN A 20 2.61 -4.05 8.55
C GLN A 20 4.15 -4.05 8.58
N VAL A 21 4.80 -3.97 7.42
CA VAL A 21 6.26 -3.87 7.33
C VAL A 21 6.79 -2.60 8.00
N ILE A 22 6.12 -1.46 7.83
CA ILE A 22 6.49 -0.21 8.51
C ILE A 22 6.34 -0.37 10.03
N HIS A 23 5.21 -0.92 10.49
CA HIS A 23 4.91 -1.11 11.92
C HIS A 23 5.95 -2.01 12.61
N GLU A 24 6.36 -3.09 11.93
CA GLU A 24 7.37 -4.03 12.43
C GLU A 24 8.82 -3.53 12.27
N SER A 25 9.01 -2.41 11.55
CA SER A 25 10.34 -1.87 11.27
C SER A 25 11.01 -1.32 12.53
N VAL A 26 12.27 -1.69 12.74
CA VAL A 26 13.12 -1.15 13.81
C VAL A 26 13.31 0.38 13.72
N TRP A 27 13.07 0.96 12.55
CA TRP A 27 13.18 2.39 12.30
C TRP A 27 11.96 3.20 12.74
N HIS A 28 10.84 2.53 13.03
CA HIS A 28 9.57 3.17 13.37
C HIS A 28 8.97 2.64 14.69
N VAL A 29 9.81 2.05 15.55
CA VAL A 29 9.39 1.48 16.83
C VAL A 29 8.72 2.53 17.69
N GLY A 30 7.44 2.33 17.99
CA GLY A 30 6.63 3.21 18.83
C GLY A 30 5.94 4.36 18.09
N ASP A 31 6.32 4.63 16.84
CA ASP A 31 5.82 5.78 16.06
C ASP A 31 4.93 5.37 14.87
N ALA A 32 5.09 4.15 14.35
CA ALA A 32 4.21 3.61 13.31
C ALA A 32 3.10 2.73 13.91
N PRO A 33 1.83 3.16 13.89
CA PRO A 33 0.72 2.33 14.33
C PRO A 33 0.41 1.21 13.32
N PRO A 34 -0.28 0.12 13.73
CA PRO A 34 -0.82 -0.86 12.79
C PRO A 34 -1.90 -0.22 11.90
N TRP A 35 -2.33 -0.95 10.85
CA TRP A 35 -3.30 -0.45 9.87
C TRP A 35 -4.62 0.02 10.49
N GLU A 36 -5.13 -0.72 11.46
CA GLU A 36 -6.42 -0.48 12.13
C GLU A 36 -6.44 0.88 12.84
N ASP A 37 -5.28 1.30 13.33
CA ASP A 37 -5.08 2.50 14.15
C ASP A 37 -4.70 3.74 13.31
N LEU A 38 -4.54 3.57 12.00
CA LEU A 38 -4.33 4.72 11.10
C LEU A 38 -5.59 5.58 10.99
N THR A 39 -5.38 6.89 10.88
CA THR A 39 -6.44 7.82 10.49
C THR A 39 -6.90 7.55 9.06
N GLU A 40 -8.12 7.97 8.73
CA GLU A 40 -8.64 7.84 7.36
C GLU A 40 -7.79 8.59 6.32
N ALA A 41 -7.17 9.71 6.71
CA ALA A 41 -6.24 10.44 5.85
C ALA A 41 -4.97 9.61 5.56
N GLN A 42 -4.41 8.94 6.57
CA GLN A 42 -3.26 8.06 6.41
C GLN A 42 -3.61 6.82 5.57
N LYS A 43 -4.76 6.18 5.82
CA LYS A 43 -5.24 5.05 5.02
C LYS A 43 -5.40 5.45 3.55
N LYS A 44 -6.00 6.61 3.28
CA LYS A 44 -6.14 7.14 1.91
C LYS A 44 -4.79 7.38 1.24
N ALA A 45 -3.81 7.94 1.96
CA ALA A 45 -2.47 8.13 1.44
C ALA A 45 -1.78 6.80 1.09
N ALA A 46 -1.84 5.82 2.00
CA ALA A 46 -1.29 4.48 1.78
C ALA A 46 -1.93 3.74 0.59
N LEU A 47 -3.25 3.89 0.39
CA LEU A 47 -3.94 3.33 -0.78
C LEU A 47 -3.48 3.97 -2.10
N ILE A 48 -3.29 5.29 -2.12
CA ILE A 48 -2.81 6.00 -3.32
C ILE A 48 -1.40 5.51 -3.67
N GLU A 49 -0.51 5.41 -2.67
CA GLU A 49 0.85 4.92 -2.84
C GLU A 49 0.87 3.47 -3.37
N ALA A 50 0.10 2.57 -2.75
CA ALA A 50 0.00 1.17 -3.19
C ALA A 50 -0.50 1.03 -4.63
N ARG A 51 -1.50 1.81 -5.03
CA ARG A 51 -2.01 1.85 -6.41
C ARG A 51 -0.91 2.30 -7.38
N ASP A 52 -0.16 3.32 -7.03
CA ASP A 52 0.90 3.85 -7.88
C ASP A 52 2.05 2.85 -8.04
N TRP A 53 2.37 2.07 -7.01
CA TRP A 53 3.30 0.94 -7.11
C TRP A 53 2.79 -0.19 -7.99
N LEU A 54 1.51 -0.57 -7.88
CA LEU A 54 0.92 -1.58 -8.76
C LEU A 54 0.95 -1.13 -10.22
N ARG A 55 0.64 0.14 -10.50
CA ARG A 55 0.77 0.74 -11.84
C ARG A 55 2.22 0.71 -12.34
N ALA A 56 3.19 0.96 -11.47
CA ALA A 56 4.61 0.87 -11.83
C ALA A 56 5.04 -0.58 -12.13
N ALA A 57 4.58 -1.55 -11.32
CA ALA A 57 4.85 -2.97 -11.51
C ALA A 57 4.22 -3.50 -12.81
N ASP A 58 3.00 -3.08 -13.14
CA ASP A 58 2.35 -3.40 -14.42
C ASP A 58 3.15 -2.85 -15.62
N ARG A 59 3.49 -1.56 -15.59
CA ARG A 59 4.26 -0.89 -16.66
C ARG A 59 5.65 -1.46 -16.90
N THR A 60 6.24 -2.05 -15.87
CA THR A 60 7.58 -2.68 -15.95
C THR A 60 7.50 -4.17 -16.31
N GLY A 61 6.30 -4.72 -16.47
CA GLY A 61 6.09 -6.15 -16.73
C GLY A 61 6.37 -7.04 -15.52
N LEU A 62 6.52 -6.47 -14.31
CA LEU A 62 6.78 -7.22 -13.09
C LEU A 62 5.55 -8.05 -12.64
N LEU A 63 4.35 -7.63 -13.02
CA LEU A 63 3.10 -8.35 -12.72
C LEU A 63 2.69 -9.36 -13.80
N ALA A 64 3.37 -9.39 -14.95
CA ALA A 64 3.12 -10.36 -16.01
C ALA A 64 3.97 -11.61 -15.77
N ALA A 65 3.33 -12.69 -15.31
CA ALA A 65 3.87 -14.05 -15.32
C ALA A 65 3.44 -14.77 -16.60
#